data_AF-V7AQH9-F1
#
_entry.id   AF-V7AQH9-F1
#
_cell.length_a   1.000
_cell.length_b   1.000
_cell.length_c   1.000
_cell.angle_alpha   90.00
_cell.angle_beta   90.00
_cell.angle_gamma   90.00
#
_symmetry.space_group_name_H-M   'P 1'
#
loop_
_entity.id
_entity.type
_entity.pdbx_description
1 polymer ?
#
loop_
_entity_poly.entity_id
_entity_poly.type
_entity_poly.pdbx_seq_one_letter_code
_entity_poly.pdbx_strand_id
1 'polypeptide(L)'
;MILMQIPDCEMVEYFDPCHPILVGGVGIGEENVGHMQTRLKRHKKVLKTRDPIIVSVGWRRYQTTPVYAIEDSNGRHRMLKYTPEHMHCLAMFWGPLAPPNTGVVAVQNLSNHQATFRITCHCSCA
;
A
#
# COMPACT_ATOMS: atom_id res chain seq x y z
N MET A 1 0.33 -0.38 -29.05
CA MET A 1 -0.77 -0.55 -28.07
C MET A 1 -1.57 0.74 -28.10
N ILE A 2 -2.79 0.71 -28.65
CA ILE A 2 -3.69 1.87 -28.68
C ILE A 2 -4.66 1.69 -27.52
N LEU A 3 -4.66 2.61 -26.55
CA LEU A 3 -5.64 2.60 -25.45
C LEU A 3 -6.92 3.25 -25.97
N MET A 4 -7.91 2.43 -26.33
CA MET A 4 -9.17 2.90 -26.94
C MET A 4 -10.09 3.67 -25.97
N GLN A 5 -9.78 3.63 -24.67
CA GLN A 5 -10.56 4.31 -23.64
C GLN A 5 -9.60 4.94 -22.62
N ILE A 6 -9.11 6.12 -22.93
CA ILE A 6 -8.45 6.99 -21.95
C ILE A 6 -9.59 7.79 -21.31
N PRO A 7 -9.89 7.58 -20.02
CA PRO A 7 -11.10 8.11 -19.41
C PRO A 7 -11.14 9.65 -19.32
N ASP A 8 -9.99 10.33 -19.37
CA ASP A 8 -9.94 11.77 -19.07
C ASP A 8 -9.06 12.54 -20.06
N CYS A 9 -9.64 13.58 -20.69
CA CYS A 9 -8.91 14.53 -21.52
C CYS A 9 -7.80 15.27 -20.75
N GLU A 10 -7.95 15.38 -19.43
CA GLU A 10 -6.96 15.99 -18.52
C GLU A 10 -5.58 15.35 -18.65
N MET A 11 -5.48 14.03 -18.89
CA MET A 11 -4.19 13.36 -19.05
C MET A 11 -3.44 13.86 -20.30
N VAL A 12 -4.16 14.23 -21.35
CA VAL A 12 -3.59 14.78 -22.58
C VAL A 12 -3.26 16.27 -22.39
N GLU A 13 -4.14 17.02 -21.73
CA GLU A 13 -3.99 18.45 -21.51
C GLU A 13 -2.83 18.80 -20.55
N TYR A 14 -2.63 18.00 -19.51
CA TYR A 14 -1.62 18.22 -18.47
C TYR A 14 -0.45 17.24 -18.55
N PHE A 15 -0.18 16.68 -19.73
CA PHE A 15 0.97 15.80 -19.93
C PHE A 15 2.29 16.57 -19.77
N ASP A 16 3.06 16.24 -18.73
CA ASP A 16 4.43 16.70 -18.53
C ASP A 16 5.40 15.64 -19.06
N PRO A 17 6.21 15.93 -20.11
CA PRO A 17 7.22 15.01 -20.63
C PRO A 17 8.27 14.58 -19.60
N CYS A 18 8.45 15.34 -18.52
CA CYS A 18 9.36 15.00 -17.43
C CYS A 18 8.77 13.96 -16.46
N HIS A 19 7.48 13.62 -16.57
CA HIS A 19 6.82 12.60 -15.77
C HIS A 19 6.56 11.33 -16.62
N PRO A 20 7.34 10.25 -16.45
CA PRO A 20 7.22 9.08 -17.31
C PRO A 20 5.90 8.34 -17.09
N ILE A 21 5.29 7.89 -18.19
CA ILE A 21 4.14 6.98 -18.16
C ILE A 21 4.64 5.54 -18.17
N LEU A 22 4.24 4.78 -17.16
CA LEU A 22 4.51 3.34 -17.06
C LEU A 22 3.25 2.55 -17.37
N VAL A 23 3.37 1.56 -18.25
CA VAL A 23 2.26 0.66 -18.62
C VAL A 23 2.65 -0.77 -18.24
N GLY A 24 1.85 -1.38 -17.36
CA GLY A 24 2.05 -2.73 -16.87
C GLY A 24 0.83 -3.61 -17.13
N GLY A 25 1.06 -4.90 -17.37
CA GLY A 25 0.00 -5.91 -17.40
C GLY A 25 -0.43 -6.28 -15.99
N VAL A 26 -1.74 -6.45 -15.79
CA VAL A 26 -2.34 -6.90 -14.53
C VAL A 26 -2.74 -8.36 -14.68
N GLY A 27 -2.36 -9.21 -13.73
CA GLY A 27 -2.76 -10.62 -13.72
C GLY A 27 -4.24 -10.80 -13.38
N ILE A 28 -4.86 -11.91 -13.80
CA ILE A 28 -6.28 -12.21 -13.57
C ILE A 28 -6.65 -12.16 -12.07
N GLY A 29 -5.75 -12.59 -11.19
CA GLY A 29 -5.96 -12.53 -9.74
C GLY A 29 -5.88 -11.12 -9.16
N GLU A 30 -5.13 -10.24 -9.81
CA GLU A 30 -4.84 -8.87 -9.35
C GLU A 30 -5.94 -7.86 -9.74
N GLU A 31 -6.89 -8.26 -10.57
CA GLU A 31 -8.06 -7.44 -10.90
C GLU A 31 -9.09 -7.42 -9.77
N ASN A 32 -9.12 -8.48 -8.96
CA ASN A 32 -10.06 -8.63 -7.87
C ASN A 32 -9.74 -7.68 -6.70
N VAL A 33 -10.78 -7.26 -5.98
CA VAL A 33 -10.66 -6.44 -4.77
C VAL A 33 -11.04 -7.28 -3.57
N GLY A 34 -10.29 -7.15 -2.48
CA GLY A 34 -10.53 -7.92 -1.27
C GLY A 34 -9.78 -7.39 -0.06
N HIS A 35 -9.89 -8.12 1.06
CA HIS A 35 -9.04 -7.89 2.22
C HIS A 35 -7.68 -8.57 2.00
N MET A 36 -6.64 -7.76 2.05
CA MET A 36 -5.26 -8.22 1.99
C MET A 36 -4.65 -8.24 3.38
N GLN A 37 -3.97 -9.33 3.72
CA GLN A 37 -3.15 -9.45 4.90
C GLN A 37 -1.68 -9.30 4.51
N THR A 38 -0.96 -8.45 5.24
CA THR A 38 0.47 -8.21 4.99
C THR A 38 1.25 -8.28 6.30
N ARG A 39 2.50 -8.76 6.23
CA ARG A 39 3.45 -8.69 7.35
C ARG A 39 4.23 -7.40 7.25
N LEU A 40 3.95 -6.46 8.14
CA LEU A 40 4.46 -5.10 8.12
C LEU A 40 5.53 -4.90 9.20
N LYS A 41 6.64 -4.26 8.82
CA LYS A 41 7.60 -3.69 9.78
C LYS A 41 7.66 -2.19 9.58
N ARG A 42 7.39 -1.43 10.64
CA ARG A 42 7.54 0.02 10.59
C ARG A 42 9.01 0.39 10.43
N HIS A 43 9.26 1.49 9.75
CA HIS A 43 10.58 2.08 9.69
C HIS A 43 10.77 3.00 10.91
N LYS A 44 10.56 4.32 10.77
CA LYS A 44 10.77 5.27 11.87
C LYS A 44 9.48 5.74 12.56
N LYS A 45 8.36 5.85 11.84
CA LYS A 45 7.14 6.47 12.38
C LYS A 45 6.14 5.43 12.86
N VAL A 46 5.56 5.67 14.04
CA VAL A 46 4.46 4.86 14.58
C VAL A 46 3.21 5.14 13.76
N LEU A 47 2.62 4.08 13.21
CA LEU A 47 1.35 4.13 12.51
C LEU A 47 0.22 3.77 13.47
N LYS A 48 -0.91 4.47 13.35
CA LYS A 48 -2.12 4.21 14.13
C LYS A 48 -3.13 3.46 13.27
N THR A 49 -3.84 2.52 13.90
CA THR A 49 -4.91 1.76 13.24
C THR A 49 -6.04 2.69 12.81
N ARG A 50 -6.57 2.47 11.60
CA ARG A 50 -7.61 3.26 10.91
C ARG A 50 -7.19 4.67 10.46
N ASP A 51 -5.93 5.04 10.61
CA ASP A 51 -5.43 6.25 9.95
C ASP A 51 -5.12 5.93 8.47
N PRO A 52 -5.52 6.81 7.52
CA PRO A 52 -5.30 6.55 6.11
C PRO A 52 -3.81 6.53 5.77
N ILE A 53 -3.43 5.55 4.95
CA ILE A 53 -2.09 5.44 4.36
C ILE A 53 -2.21 5.22 2.86
N ILE A 54 -1.19 5.64 2.13
CA ILE A 54 -1.05 5.35 0.70
C ILE A 54 -0.15 4.13 0.59
N VAL A 55 -0.67 3.08 -0.02
CA VAL A 55 0.06 1.83 -0.28
C VAL A 55 0.42 1.73 -1.74
N SER A 56 1.63 1.24 -2.00
CA SER A 56 2.13 0.87 -3.32
C SER A 56 2.29 -0.64 -3.34
N VAL A 57 1.51 -1.30 -4.19
CA VAL A 57 1.50 -2.76 -4.36
C VAL A 57 1.46 -3.07 -5.85
N GLY A 58 2.47 -3.77 -6.37
CA GLY A 58 2.62 -4.00 -7.80
C GLY A 58 2.60 -2.68 -8.59
N TRP A 59 1.70 -2.57 -9.57
CA TRP A 59 1.52 -1.38 -10.41
C TRP A 59 0.63 -0.29 -9.80
N ARG A 60 -0.04 -0.57 -8.67
CA ARG A 60 -1.08 0.30 -8.14
C ARG A 60 -0.62 1.05 -6.92
N ARG A 61 -1.01 2.33 -6.87
CA ARG A 61 -0.91 3.19 -5.70
C ARG A 61 -2.31 3.65 -5.32
N TYR A 62 -2.72 3.38 -4.08
CA TYR A 62 -4.06 3.75 -3.60
C TYR A 62 -4.04 4.03 -2.11
N GLN A 63 -5.03 4.78 -1.64
CA GLN A 63 -5.20 5.10 -0.23
C GLN A 63 -6.12 4.07 0.43
N THR A 64 -5.73 3.58 1.61
CA THR A 64 -6.51 2.60 2.38
C THR A 64 -6.37 2.84 3.88
N THR A 65 -7.22 2.22 4.69
CA THR A 65 -7.26 2.34 6.16
C THR A 65 -6.94 1.01 6.82
N PRO A 66 -5.68 0.77 7.24
CA PRO A 66 -5.23 -0.50 7.77
C PRO A 66 -5.64 -0.71 9.22
N VAL A 67 -5.84 -1.99 9.55
CA VAL A 67 -5.96 -2.49 10.92
C VAL A 67 -4.72 -3.31 11.24
N TYR A 68 -3.99 -2.91 12.28
CA TYR A 68 -2.81 -3.64 12.75
C TYR A 68 -3.18 -4.71 13.77
N ALA A 69 -2.55 -5.87 13.70
CA ALA A 69 -2.75 -6.98 14.63
C ALA A 69 -1.42 -7.71 14.91
N ILE A 70 -1.37 -8.45 16.01
CA ILE A 70 -0.31 -9.42 16.29
C ILE A 70 -0.93 -10.80 16.50
N GLU A 71 -0.23 -11.84 16.07
CA GLU A 71 -0.61 -13.20 16.33
C GLU A 71 -0.08 -13.60 17.71
N ASP A 72 -0.98 -13.92 18.63
CA ASP A 72 -0.62 -14.45 19.95
C ASP A 72 -0.20 -15.93 19.82
N SER A 73 0.50 -16.47 20.82
CA SER A 73 0.94 -17.89 20.85
C SER A 73 -0.18 -18.91 20.67
N ASN A 74 -1.42 -18.49 20.90
CA ASN A 74 -2.62 -19.32 20.81
C ASN A 74 -3.25 -19.26 19.40
N GLY A 75 -2.57 -18.69 18.41
CA GLY A 75 -3.05 -18.50 17.04
C GLY A 75 -4.16 -17.46 16.90
N ARG A 76 -4.40 -16.64 17.92
CA ARG A 76 -5.42 -15.57 17.91
C ARG A 76 -4.80 -14.27 17.41
N HIS A 77 -5.52 -13.58 16.53
CA HIS A 77 -5.13 -12.25 16.07
C HIS A 77 -5.67 -11.17 17.03
N ARG A 78 -4.77 -10.52 17.76
CA ARG A 78 -5.09 -9.40 18.65
C ARG A 78 -4.85 -8.07 17.97
N MET A 79 -5.90 -7.26 17.87
CA MET A 79 -5.82 -5.92 17.29
C MET A 79 -4.92 -4.99 18.13
N LEU A 80 -4.08 -4.21 17.44
CA LEU A 80 -3.22 -3.19 18.01
C LEU A 80 -3.78 -1.79 17.71
N LYS A 81 -3.57 -0.85 18.65
CA LYS A 81 -3.88 0.57 18.41
C LYS A 81 -2.77 1.24 17.57
N TYR A 82 -1.53 0.81 17.76
CA TYR A 82 -0.33 1.36 17.12
C TYR A 82 0.62 0.26 16.69
N THR A 83 1.44 0.52 15.67
CA THR A 83 2.49 -0.42 15.21
C THR A 83 3.66 -0.52 16.19
N PRO A 84 4.17 -1.73 16.49
CA PRO A 84 5.32 -1.92 17.38
C PRO A 84 6.63 -1.40 16.74
N GLU A 85 7.66 -1.16 17.55
CA GLU A 85 8.94 -0.55 17.11
C GLU A 85 9.88 -1.47 16.35
N HIS A 86 10.15 -2.63 16.92
CA HIS A 86 11.17 -3.54 16.40
C HIS A 86 10.59 -4.90 16.01
N MET A 87 9.27 -5.02 15.98
CA MET A 87 8.55 -6.25 15.64
C MET A 87 7.78 -6.11 14.34
N HIS A 88 7.58 -7.24 13.68
CA HIS A 88 6.60 -7.33 12.60
C HIS A 88 5.20 -7.43 13.20
N CYS A 89 4.25 -6.72 12.62
CA CYS A 89 2.83 -6.89 12.88
C CYS A 89 2.11 -7.29 11.60
N LEU A 90 0.92 -7.85 11.75
CA LEU A 90 0.01 -8.02 10.63
C LEU A 90 -0.69 -6.69 10.37
N ALA A 91 -0.86 -6.35 9.10
CA ALA A 91 -1.68 -5.25 8.66
C ALA A 91 -2.73 -5.79 7.69
N MET A 92 -4.00 -5.55 8.00
CA MET A 92 -5.14 -5.92 7.17
C MET A 92 -5.78 -4.66 6.60
N PHE A 93 -5.98 -4.62 5.28
CA PHE A 93 -6.61 -3.50 4.61
C PHE A 93 -7.37 -3.96 3.37
N TRP A 94 -8.33 -3.14 2.92
CA TRP A 94 -9.10 -3.40 1.71
C TRP A 94 -8.40 -2.78 0.50
N GLY A 95 -8.35 -3.51 -0.61
CA GLY A 95 -7.80 -3.03 -1.87
C GLY A 95 -7.68 -4.10 -2.95
N PRO A 96 -7.12 -3.75 -4.12
CA PRO A 96 -6.78 -4.71 -5.15
C PRO A 96 -5.87 -5.81 -4.60
N LEU A 97 -6.21 -7.06 -4.90
CA LEU A 97 -5.44 -8.22 -4.47
C LEU A 97 -4.09 -8.26 -5.20
N ALA A 98 -3.10 -8.82 -4.52
CA ALA A 98 -1.78 -9.06 -5.05
C ALA A 98 -1.35 -10.47 -4.65
N PRO A 99 -0.50 -11.14 -5.45
CA PRO A 99 -0.01 -12.47 -5.11
C PRO A 99 0.69 -12.49 -3.74
N PRO A 100 0.66 -13.63 -3.03
CA PRO A 100 1.46 -13.80 -1.82
C PRO A 100 2.95 -13.50 -2.08
N ASN A 101 3.66 -13.03 -1.06
CA ASN A 101 5.05 -12.57 -1.13
C ASN A 101 5.31 -11.32 -1.99
N THR A 102 4.27 -10.66 -2.50
CA THR A 102 4.44 -9.37 -3.17
C THR A 102 4.92 -8.30 -2.18
N GLY A 103 5.95 -7.55 -2.56
CA GLY A 103 6.45 -6.43 -1.77
C GLY A 103 5.46 -5.27 -1.74
N VAL A 104 5.24 -4.71 -0.56
CA VAL A 104 4.34 -3.58 -0.31
C VAL A 104 5.11 -2.48 0.39
N VAL A 105 4.91 -1.25 -0.07
CA VAL A 105 5.47 -0.04 0.55
C VAL A 105 4.32 0.86 0.96
N ALA A 106 4.35 1.41 2.17
CA ALA A 106 3.38 2.41 2.58
C ALA A 106 4.00 3.76 2.93
N VAL A 107 3.26 4.81 2.61
CA VAL A 107 3.63 6.21 2.79
C VAL A 107 2.42 6.94 3.39
N GLN A 108 2.65 7.86 4.32
CA GLN A 108 1.56 8.67 4.90
C GLN A 108 1.26 9.95 4.12
N ASN A 109 2.28 10.55 3.51
CA ASN A 109 2.12 11.81 2.78
C ASN A 109 3.03 11.84 1.55
N LEU A 110 2.47 12.27 0.42
CA LEU A 110 3.20 12.46 -0.84
C LEU A 110 3.80 13.87 -0.97
N SER A 111 3.46 14.79 -0.08
CA SER A 111 3.91 16.19 -0.15
C SER A 111 5.42 16.31 -0.09
N ASN A 112 5.95 17.23 -0.90
CA ASN A 112 7.39 17.45 -1.05
C ASN A 112 8.04 18.21 0.12
N HIS A 113 7.23 18.74 1.04
CA HIS A 113 7.66 19.61 2.14
C HIS A 113 8.03 18.87 3.44
N GLN A 114 8.28 17.57 3.38
CA GLN A 114 8.72 16.81 4.56
C GLN A 114 10.24 16.60 4.55
N ALA A 115 10.91 17.10 5.59
CA ALA A 115 12.33 16.86 5.87
C ALA A 115 12.63 15.42 6.35
N THR A 116 11.60 14.63 6.63
CA THR A 116 11.70 13.29 7.23
C THR A 116 11.49 12.19 6.19
N PHE A 117 12.08 11.02 6.42
CA PHE A 117 11.95 9.84 5.58
C PHE A 117 10.47 9.44 5.36
N ARG A 118 10.04 9.37 4.10
CA ARG A 118 8.61 9.24 3.72
C ARG A 118 8.08 7.81 3.74
N ILE A 119 8.95 6.84 3.44
CA ILE A 119 8.57 5.42 3.49
C ILE A 119 8.35 5.04 4.96
N THR A 120 7.10 4.72 5.27
CA THR A 120 6.69 4.50 6.65
C THR A 120 6.86 3.05 7.07
N CYS A 121 6.70 2.12 6.12
CA CYS A 121 6.94 0.71 6.34
C CYS A 121 7.21 -0.06 5.03
N HIS A 122 7.82 -1.24 5.20
CA HIS A 122 7.87 -2.28 4.19
C HIS A 122 7.06 -3.47 4.69
N CYS A 123 6.27 -4.07 3.80
CA CYS A 123 5.51 -5.28 4.05
C CYS A 123 5.69 -6.28 2.91
N SER A 124 5.36 -7.53 3.17
CA SER A 124 5.06 -8.53 2.13
C SER A 124 3.64 -9.04 2.31
N CYS A 125 2.93 -9.27 1.20
CA CYS A 125 1.65 -9.98 1.21
C CYS A 125 1.85 -11.36 1.83
N ALA A 126 1.05 -11.66 2.85
CA ALA A 126 1.08 -12.94 3.55
C ALA A 126 0.34 -14.01 2.76
#